data_AF-A0AAD0YGM0-F1
#
_entry.id   AF-A0AAD0YGM0-F1
#
_cell.length_a   1.000
_cell.length_b   1.000
_cell.length_c   1.000
_cell.angle_alpha   90.00
_cell.angle_beta   90.00
_cell.angle_gamma   90.00
#
_symmetry.space_group_name_H-M   'P 1'
#
loop_
_entity.id
_entity.type
_entity.pdbx_description
1 polymer ?
#
loop_
_entity_poly.entity_id
_entity_poly.type
_entity_poly.pdbx_seq_one_letter_code
_entity_poly.pdbx_strand_id
1 'polypeptide(L)'
;MIAKTKIGRNEPCPCGSGQKYKYCCINKTLRERHLTIWQDSTTGEKLSLNMTDDILNWAAQAELPLKNFCKDNDFYFFGLAITVGQCEELDKMLKEGKLTRQMVLDKYKDNCKQEPLMKLLDASCEELEIFNKRKQILVDAFEAHFTGKYTLSIPTLFSQLEGLLRDVGNLKNKDSIKPTIPTNVWENKLLFSVKDDSENYNGFIHKLFEGNGNPDKFNRNPILHGFKVDYSSEEYSLILLLAVLEIRLFKWWENGTGDFTKRFKVLRKENGKDTMGDTK
;
A
#
# COMPACT_ATOMS: atom_id res chain seq x y z
N MET A 1 6.79 -33.29 20.86
CA MET A 1 6.76 -32.52 19.60
C MET A 1 7.85 -31.47 19.67
N ILE A 2 8.85 -31.51 18.80
CA ILE A 2 9.88 -30.48 18.76
C ILE A 2 9.23 -29.24 18.15
N ALA A 3 9.06 -28.17 18.94
CA ALA A 3 8.58 -26.90 18.44
C ALA A 3 9.54 -26.41 17.35
N LYS A 4 9.07 -26.30 16.10
CA LYS A 4 9.87 -25.77 14.99
C LYS A 4 10.22 -24.33 15.35
N THR A 5 11.47 -24.07 15.69
CA THR A 5 11.94 -22.75 16.11
C THR A 5 11.65 -21.76 14.99
N LYS A 6 10.83 -20.75 15.27
CA LYS A 6 10.46 -19.74 14.28
C LYS A 6 11.69 -18.89 13.99
N ILE A 7 12.19 -18.96 12.75
CA ILE A 7 13.39 -18.23 12.32
C ILE A 7 13.12 -16.73 12.39
N GLY A 8 14.05 -15.98 12.97
CA GLY A 8 13.99 -14.53 13.05
C GLY A 8 14.13 -13.89 11.67
N ARG A 9 13.33 -12.84 11.40
CA ARG A 9 13.32 -12.16 10.08
C ARG A 9 14.70 -11.64 9.64
N ASN A 10 15.54 -11.25 10.58
CA ASN A 10 16.88 -10.71 10.34
C ASN A 10 18.00 -11.76 10.42
N GLU A 11 17.70 -13.00 10.79
CA GLU A 11 18.70 -14.07 10.87
C GLU A 11 19.11 -14.54 9.46
N PRO A 12 20.32 -15.13 9.31
CA PRO A 12 20.72 -15.78 8.08
C PRO A 12 19.68 -16.81 7.63
N CYS A 13 19.40 -16.83 6.33
CA CYS A 13 18.40 -17.70 5.75
C CYS A 13 18.88 -19.16 5.79
N PRO A 14 18.04 -20.12 6.25
CA PRO A 14 18.43 -21.53 6.38
C PRO A 14 18.69 -22.23 5.04
N CYS A 15 18.36 -21.61 3.90
CA CYS A 15 18.64 -22.17 2.58
C CYS A 15 20.11 -22.02 2.15
N GLY A 16 20.96 -21.43 3.00
CA GLY A 16 22.38 -21.23 2.71
C GLY A 16 22.71 -20.06 1.78
N SER A 17 21.75 -19.18 1.51
CA SER A 17 21.97 -18.02 0.62
C SER A 17 22.87 -16.93 1.20
N GLY A 18 23.16 -16.96 2.51
CA GLY A 18 23.86 -15.90 3.22
C GLY A 18 23.02 -14.63 3.47
N GLN A 19 21.80 -14.55 2.93
CA GLN A 19 20.91 -13.40 3.08
C GLN A 19 20.10 -13.45 4.38
N LYS A 20 19.56 -12.29 4.82
CA LYS A 20 18.53 -12.26 5.87
C LYS A 20 17.29 -13.03 5.42
N TYR A 21 16.66 -13.79 6.30
CA TYR A 21 15.47 -14.60 6.00
C TYR A 21 14.36 -13.80 5.31
N LYS A 22 14.12 -12.55 5.76
CA LYS A 22 13.12 -11.62 5.19
C LYS A 22 13.36 -11.19 3.75
N TYR A 23 14.56 -11.38 3.21
CA TYR A 23 14.93 -11.07 1.83
C TYR A 23 15.03 -12.31 0.94
N CYS A 24 14.74 -13.49 1.48
CA CYS A 24 14.97 -14.74 0.77
C CYS A 24 13.77 -15.70 0.85
N CYS A 25 13.60 -16.42 1.96
CA CYS A 25 12.62 -17.50 2.06
C CYS A 25 11.38 -17.13 2.90
N ILE A 26 11.21 -15.87 3.28
CA ILE A 26 10.06 -15.45 4.10
C ILE A 26 8.71 -15.71 3.43
N ASN A 27 8.64 -15.57 2.11
CA ASN A 27 7.45 -15.85 1.32
C ASN A 27 7.16 -17.35 1.13
N LYS A 28 8.07 -18.25 1.56
CA LYS A 28 7.80 -19.70 1.60
C LYS A 28 6.90 -20.11 2.76
N THR A 29 6.73 -19.25 3.75
CA THR A 29 5.77 -19.44 4.83
C THR A 29 4.62 -18.47 4.60
N LEU A 30 3.54 -18.97 4.00
CA LEU A 30 2.38 -18.16 3.66
C LEU A 30 1.73 -17.59 4.93
N ARG A 31 1.27 -16.33 4.84
CA ARG A 31 0.50 -15.70 5.92
C ARG A 31 -0.82 -16.44 6.08
N GLU A 32 -1.18 -16.78 7.30
CA GLU A 32 -2.48 -17.38 7.58
C GLU A 32 -3.60 -16.42 7.15
N ARG A 33 -4.52 -16.94 6.33
CA ARG A 33 -5.70 -16.19 5.86
C ARG A 33 -6.94 -17.01 6.16
N HIS A 34 -7.70 -16.59 7.15
CA HIS A 34 -8.98 -17.19 7.49
C HIS A 34 -10.09 -16.18 7.21
N LEU A 35 -10.96 -16.50 6.26
CA LEU A 35 -12.08 -15.64 5.88
C LEU A 35 -13.36 -16.14 6.53
N THR A 36 -13.89 -15.39 7.50
CA THR A 36 -15.21 -15.69 8.09
C THR A 36 -16.31 -15.30 7.11
N ILE A 37 -16.98 -16.30 6.52
CA ILE A 37 -18.06 -16.11 5.54
C ILE A 37 -19.45 -16.09 6.21
N TRP A 38 -19.56 -16.65 7.42
CA TRP A 38 -20.78 -16.60 8.21
C TRP A 38 -20.46 -16.63 9.71
N GLN A 39 -21.29 -15.92 10.48
CA GLN A 39 -21.29 -15.97 11.94
C GLN A 39 -22.74 -15.90 12.42
N ASP A 40 -23.14 -16.81 13.31
CA ASP A 40 -24.44 -16.78 13.98
C ASP A 40 -24.48 -15.62 14.98
N SER A 41 -25.56 -14.83 14.96
CA SER A 41 -25.74 -13.70 15.87
C SER A 41 -26.12 -14.12 17.29
N THR A 42 -26.66 -15.34 17.46
CA THR A 42 -27.23 -15.84 18.71
C THR A 42 -26.25 -16.79 19.41
N THR A 43 -25.71 -17.75 18.67
CA THR A 43 -24.79 -18.78 19.21
C THR A 43 -23.33 -18.35 19.11
N GLY A 44 -23.00 -17.40 18.23
CA GLY A 44 -21.63 -16.98 17.95
C GLY A 44 -20.83 -17.97 17.11
N GLU A 45 -21.45 -19.06 16.63
CA GLU A 45 -20.81 -20.04 15.74
C GLU A 45 -20.30 -19.37 14.46
N LYS A 46 -19.15 -19.82 13.94
CA LYS A 46 -18.49 -19.22 12.78
C LYS A 46 -18.19 -20.28 11.73
N LEU A 47 -18.48 -19.94 10.48
CA LEU A 47 -17.97 -20.65 9.31
C LEU A 47 -16.87 -19.81 8.66
N SER A 48 -15.67 -20.38 8.57
CA SER A 48 -14.52 -19.72 7.99
C SER A 48 -13.87 -20.59 6.92
N LEU A 49 -13.42 -19.95 5.84
CA LEU A 49 -12.61 -20.57 4.79
C LEU A 49 -11.14 -20.36 5.12
N ASN A 50 -10.34 -21.42 5.05
CA ASN A 50 -8.89 -21.31 5.10
C ASN A 50 -8.37 -21.01 3.69
N MET A 51 -7.86 -19.81 3.51
CA MET A 51 -7.32 -19.25 2.25
C MET A 51 -5.78 -19.19 2.28
N THR A 52 -5.13 -19.85 3.24
CA THR A 52 -3.69 -19.75 3.43
C THR A 52 -2.92 -20.24 2.21
N ASP A 53 -3.34 -21.35 1.60
CA ASP A 53 -2.71 -21.94 0.41
C ASP A 53 -3.36 -21.47 -0.91
N ASP A 54 -4.20 -20.43 -0.86
CA ASP A 54 -4.88 -19.89 -2.04
C ASP A 54 -3.92 -19.08 -2.93
N ILE A 55 -4.14 -19.13 -4.25
CA ILE A 55 -3.32 -18.43 -5.25
C ILE A 55 -3.25 -16.91 -5.01
N LEU A 56 -4.31 -16.29 -4.50
CA LEU A 56 -4.33 -14.87 -4.19
C LEU A 56 -3.42 -14.54 -3.00
N ASN A 57 -3.31 -15.43 -2.03
CA ASN A 57 -2.39 -15.27 -0.91
C ASN A 57 -0.94 -15.53 -1.35
N TRP A 58 -0.72 -16.52 -2.21
CA TRP A 58 0.59 -16.76 -2.82
C TRP A 58 1.08 -15.52 -3.58
N ALA A 59 0.22 -14.93 -4.43
CA ALA A 59 0.53 -13.72 -5.18
C ALA A 59 0.85 -12.53 -4.26
N ALA A 60 0.05 -12.32 -3.21
CA ALA A 60 0.31 -11.27 -2.21
C ALA A 60 1.67 -11.41 -1.52
N GLN A 61 2.11 -12.65 -1.27
CA GLN A 61 3.40 -12.94 -0.61
C GLN A 61 4.60 -12.93 -1.57
N ALA A 62 4.38 -13.03 -2.89
CA ALA A 62 5.46 -13.15 -3.87
C ALA A 62 6.46 -11.98 -3.78
N GLU A 63 5.96 -10.76 -3.61
CA GLU A 63 6.76 -9.53 -3.53
C GLU A 63 7.24 -9.18 -2.11
N LEU A 64 6.90 -9.99 -1.10
CA LEU A 64 7.23 -9.69 0.30
C LEU A 64 8.74 -9.43 0.53
N PRO A 65 9.68 -10.18 -0.08
CA PRO A 65 11.11 -9.87 0.03
C PRO A 65 11.46 -8.44 -0.45
N LEU A 66 10.94 -8.02 -1.60
CA LEU A 66 11.15 -6.68 -2.15
C LEU A 66 10.49 -5.60 -1.28
N LYS A 67 9.26 -5.82 -0.82
CA LYS A 67 8.56 -4.91 0.10
C LYS A 67 9.35 -4.73 1.41
N ASN A 68 9.92 -5.82 1.93
CA ASN A 68 10.81 -5.76 3.10
C ASN A 68 12.08 -4.96 2.81
N PHE A 69 12.69 -5.14 1.63
CA PHE A 69 13.87 -4.37 1.24
C PHE A 69 13.55 -2.88 1.19
N CYS A 70 12.44 -2.50 0.55
CA CYS A 70 12.03 -1.10 0.46
C CYS A 70 11.81 -0.49 1.85
N LYS A 71 11.09 -1.20 2.72
CA LYS A 71 10.81 -0.78 4.11
C LYS A 71 12.08 -0.54 4.92
N ASP A 72 13.07 -1.41 4.81
CA ASP A 72 14.36 -1.30 5.48
C ASP A 72 15.23 -0.16 4.94
N ASN A 73 14.99 0.26 3.70
CA ASN A 73 15.67 1.37 3.03
C ASN A 73 14.82 2.65 3.01
N ASP A 74 13.87 2.78 3.94
CA ASP A 74 13.04 3.97 4.16
C ASP A 74 12.21 4.43 2.94
N PHE A 75 11.71 3.49 2.12
CA PHE A 75 10.72 3.81 1.07
C PHE A 75 9.65 2.72 0.91
N TYR A 76 8.53 3.07 0.29
CA TYR A 76 7.44 2.14 -0.04
C TYR A 76 7.63 1.55 -1.44
N PHE A 77 7.24 0.29 -1.64
CA PHE A 77 7.29 -0.37 -2.94
C PHE A 77 6.03 -0.02 -3.76
N PHE A 78 6.15 0.88 -4.72
CA PHE A 78 5.07 1.28 -5.61
C PHE A 78 4.89 0.30 -6.76
N GLY A 79 3.97 -0.66 -6.61
CA GLY A 79 3.67 -1.65 -7.66
C GLY A 79 3.20 -1.01 -8.97
N LEU A 80 2.54 0.15 -8.92
CA LEU A 80 2.12 0.92 -10.09
C LEU A 80 3.27 1.26 -11.05
N ALA A 81 4.46 1.44 -10.50
CA ALA A 81 5.62 1.96 -11.22
C ALA A 81 6.60 0.85 -11.63
N ILE A 82 6.25 -0.42 -11.45
CA ILE A 82 7.10 -1.57 -11.78
C ILE A 82 6.31 -2.60 -12.58
N THR A 83 6.93 -3.15 -13.62
CA THR A 83 6.37 -4.28 -14.36
C THR A 83 6.72 -5.61 -13.69
N VAL A 84 5.95 -6.67 -13.96
CA VAL A 84 6.24 -8.02 -13.42
C VAL A 84 7.67 -8.48 -13.76
N GLY A 85 8.14 -8.25 -15.00
CA GLY A 85 9.50 -8.62 -15.38
C GLY A 85 10.57 -7.84 -14.59
N GLN A 86 10.34 -6.56 -14.32
CA GLN A 86 11.23 -5.78 -13.47
C GLN A 86 11.16 -6.23 -12.00
N CYS A 87 10.00 -6.64 -11.48
CA CYS A 87 9.91 -7.28 -10.15
C CYS A 87 10.84 -8.50 -10.07
N GLU A 88 10.80 -9.38 -11.07
CA GLU A 88 11.65 -10.58 -11.12
C GLU A 88 13.14 -10.24 -11.17
N GLU A 89 13.52 -9.24 -11.98
CA GLU A 89 14.90 -8.73 -12.04
C GLU A 89 15.38 -8.23 -10.68
N LEU A 90 14.58 -7.38 -10.01
CA LEU A 90 14.90 -6.81 -8.71
C LEU A 90 14.97 -7.89 -7.62
N ASP A 91 14.07 -8.87 -7.64
CA ASP A 91 14.07 -9.99 -6.68
C ASP A 91 15.31 -10.87 -6.86
N LYS A 92 15.75 -11.11 -8.11
CA LYS A 92 17.02 -11.79 -8.38
C LYS A 92 18.20 -11.01 -7.81
N MET A 93 18.26 -9.71 -8.05
CA MET A 93 19.31 -8.84 -7.50
C MET A 93 19.30 -8.80 -5.97
N LEU A 94 18.11 -8.84 -5.35
CA LEU A 94 17.95 -8.90 -3.90
C LEU A 94 18.54 -10.20 -3.36
N LYS A 95 18.21 -11.33 -3.98
CA LYS A 95 18.73 -12.66 -3.60
C LYS A 95 20.25 -12.75 -3.77
N GLU A 96 20.82 -12.07 -4.76
CA GLU A 96 22.27 -11.96 -4.97
C GLU A 96 22.95 -10.93 -4.05
N GLY A 97 22.20 -10.14 -3.28
CA GLY A 97 22.74 -9.14 -2.36
C GLY A 97 23.26 -7.88 -3.05
N LYS A 98 22.84 -7.66 -4.28
CA LYS A 98 23.29 -6.55 -5.14
C LYS A 98 22.25 -5.45 -5.26
N LEU A 99 21.01 -5.69 -4.85
CA LEU A 99 19.94 -4.70 -4.98
C LEU A 99 20.25 -3.46 -4.14
N THR A 100 20.16 -2.29 -4.78
CA THR A 100 20.24 -0.99 -4.10
C THR A 100 18.93 -0.24 -4.27
N ARG A 101 18.71 0.74 -3.41
CA ARG A 101 17.55 1.65 -3.51
C ARG A 101 17.51 2.40 -4.83
N GLN A 102 18.67 2.83 -5.33
CA GLN A 102 18.78 3.56 -6.61
C GLN A 102 18.25 2.72 -7.78
N MET A 103 18.58 1.42 -7.80
CA MET A 103 18.12 0.53 -8.87
C MET A 103 16.59 0.41 -8.94
N VAL A 104 15.90 0.45 -7.79
CA VAL A 104 14.42 0.46 -7.77
C VAL A 104 13.87 1.78 -8.31
N LEU A 105 14.49 2.90 -7.92
CA LEU A 105 14.12 4.24 -8.38
C LEU A 105 14.34 4.41 -9.89
N ASP A 106 15.41 3.83 -10.43
CA ASP A 106 15.68 3.85 -11.86
C ASP A 106 14.55 3.14 -12.64
N LYS A 107 14.05 2.00 -12.14
CA LYS A 107 12.88 1.34 -12.74
C LYS A 107 11.61 2.19 -12.65
N TYR A 108 11.40 2.93 -11.56
CA TYR A 108 10.30 3.89 -11.49
C TYR A 108 10.45 4.97 -12.56
N LYS A 109 11.63 5.58 -12.71
CA LYS A 109 11.88 6.61 -13.73
C LYS A 109 11.70 6.07 -15.16
N ASP A 110 12.04 4.81 -15.41
CA ASP A 110 11.84 4.16 -16.70
C ASP A 110 10.35 4.11 -17.08
N ASN A 111 9.47 3.85 -16.11
CA ASN A 111 8.03 3.65 -16.36
C ASN A 111 7.19 4.92 -16.13
N CYS A 112 7.62 5.82 -15.26
CA CYS A 112 6.88 7.01 -14.84
C CYS A 112 7.12 8.19 -15.79
N LYS A 113 6.53 8.11 -16.99
CA LYS A 113 6.61 9.19 -17.99
C LYS A 113 5.48 10.22 -17.79
N GLN A 114 5.73 11.45 -18.25
CA GLN A 114 4.81 12.58 -18.08
C GLN A 114 3.40 12.27 -18.62
N GLU A 115 3.27 11.95 -19.91
CA GLU A 115 1.96 11.77 -20.52
C GLU A 115 1.13 10.67 -19.83
N PRO A 116 1.63 9.44 -19.58
CA PRO A 116 0.87 8.42 -18.85
C PRO A 116 0.45 8.85 -17.43
N LEU A 117 1.35 9.48 -16.67
CA LEU A 117 1.04 9.88 -15.30
C LEU A 117 0.06 11.06 -15.23
N MET A 118 0.14 11.99 -16.18
CA MET A 118 -0.85 13.07 -16.30
C MET A 118 -2.24 12.50 -16.65
N LYS A 119 -2.33 11.55 -17.59
CA LYS A 119 -3.60 10.87 -17.91
C LYS A 119 -4.17 10.10 -16.72
N LEU A 120 -3.31 9.43 -15.95
CA LEU A 120 -3.74 8.73 -14.74
C LEU A 120 -4.22 9.72 -13.67
N LEU A 121 -3.59 10.89 -13.54
CA LEU A 121 -4.06 11.95 -12.65
C LEU A 121 -5.40 12.54 -13.11
N ASP A 122 -5.60 12.76 -14.40
CA ASP A 122 -6.88 13.23 -14.94
C ASP A 122 -8.01 12.24 -14.64
N ALA A 123 -7.79 10.95 -14.93
CA ALA A 123 -8.73 9.90 -14.55
C ALA A 123 -8.97 9.84 -13.02
N SER A 124 -7.92 10.10 -12.23
CA SER A 124 -8.01 10.26 -10.77
C SER A 124 -8.99 11.34 -10.37
N CYS A 125 -8.89 12.51 -10.99
CA CYS A 125 -9.75 13.65 -10.73
C CYS A 125 -11.16 13.49 -11.28
N GLU A 126 -11.36 12.75 -12.37
CA GLU A 126 -12.68 12.51 -12.96
C GLU A 126 -13.52 11.54 -12.12
N GLU A 127 -12.92 10.46 -11.63
CA GLU A 127 -13.66 9.40 -10.94
C GLU A 127 -13.72 9.57 -9.41
N LEU A 128 -12.82 10.37 -8.81
CA LEU A 128 -12.73 10.52 -7.36
C LEU A 128 -12.85 11.98 -6.93
N GLU A 129 -13.93 12.31 -6.22
CA GLU A 129 -14.19 13.66 -5.68
C GLU A 129 -13.03 14.20 -4.83
N ILE A 130 -12.38 13.35 -4.03
CA ILE A 130 -11.24 13.73 -3.18
C ILE A 130 -10.03 14.23 -3.99
N PHE A 131 -9.87 13.76 -5.24
CA PHE A 131 -8.87 14.24 -6.18
C PHE A 131 -9.40 15.46 -6.96
N ASN A 132 -10.65 15.41 -7.42
CA ASN A 132 -11.28 16.45 -8.24
C ASN A 132 -11.12 17.84 -7.62
N LYS A 133 -11.44 17.97 -6.32
CA LYS A 133 -11.34 19.24 -5.59
C LYS A 133 -9.93 19.82 -5.48
N ARG A 134 -8.91 19.04 -5.87
CA ARG A 134 -7.48 19.40 -5.87
C ARG A 134 -6.88 19.42 -7.27
N LYS A 135 -7.69 19.25 -8.33
CA LYS A 135 -7.23 18.99 -9.71
C LYS A 135 -6.14 19.96 -10.16
N GLN A 136 -6.39 21.26 -10.12
CA GLN A 136 -5.42 22.25 -10.60
C GLN A 136 -4.11 22.18 -9.82
N ILE A 137 -4.17 22.06 -8.48
CA ILE A 137 -2.98 22.01 -7.63
C ILE A 137 -2.14 20.76 -7.92
N LEU A 138 -2.80 19.62 -8.13
CA LEU A 138 -2.13 18.36 -8.46
C LEU A 138 -1.51 18.40 -9.86
N VAL A 139 -2.22 18.97 -10.84
CA VAL A 139 -1.71 19.18 -12.21
C VAL A 139 -0.46 20.04 -12.17
N ASP A 140 -0.50 21.20 -11.52
CA ASP A 140 0.64 22.12 -11.41
C ASP A 140 1.83 21.44 -10.71
N ALA A 141 1.57 20.64 -9.67
CA ALA A 141 2.61 19.92 -8.94
C ALA A 141 3.26 18.81 -9.76
N PHE A 142 2.49 18.09 -10.58
CA PHE A 142 3.00 17.07 -11.49
C PHE A 142 3.80 17.72 -12.63
N GLU A 143 3.31 18.80 -13.22
CA GLU A 143 4.04 19.57 -14.23
C GLU A 143 5.35 20.13 -13.67
N ALA A 144 5.34 20.63 -12.43
CA ALA A 144 6.55 21.05 -11.74
C ALA A 144 7.56 19.90 -11.59
N HIS A 145 7.11 18.67 -11.31
CA HIS A 145 8.00 17.49 -11.28
C HIS A 145 8.65 17.25 -12.65
N PHE A 146 7.86 17.16 -13.73
CA PHE A 146 8.38 16.83 -15.06
C PHE A 146 9.22 17.97 -15.68
N THR A 147 9.07 19.20 -15.18
CA THR A 147 9.89 20.35 -15.58
C THR A 147 11.09 20.62 -14.65
N GLY A 148 11.36 19.72 -13.70
CA GLY A 148 12.52 19.80 -12.80
C GLY A 148 12.41 20.84 -11.68
N LYS A 149 11.21 21.39 -11.44
CA LYS A 149 10.94 22.40 -10.42
C LYS A 149 10.62 21.76 -9.07
N TYR A 150 11.56 20.99 -8.52
CA TYR A 150 11.32 20.20 -7.31
C TYR A 150 11.10 21.03 -6.04
N THR A 151 11.62 22.26 -6.01
CA THR A 151 11.35 23.22 -4.93
C THR A 151 9.87 23.62 -4.84
N LEU A 152 9.11 23.47 -5.93
CA LEU A 152 7.67 23.70 -6.00
C LEU A 152 6.86 22.40 -5.87
N SER A 153 7.28 21.33 -6.56
CA SER A 153 6.52 20.08 -6.56
C SER A 153 6.50 19.42 -5.18
N ILE A 154 7.63 19.34 -4.48
CA ILE A 154 7.74 18.60 -3.21
C ILE A 154 6.84 19.20 -2.11
N PRO A 155 6.91 20.51 -1.78
CA PRO A 155 6.04 21.07 -0.74
C PRO A 155 4.55 20.98 -1.10
N THR A 156 4.24 21.16 -2.37
CA THR A 156 2.86 21.09 -2.87
C THR A 156 2.32 19.66 -2.76
N LEU A 157 3.08 18.65 -3.19
CA LEU A 157 2.69 17.25 -3.11
C LEU A 157 2.57 16.77 -1.66
N PHE A 158 3.45 17.20 -0.74
CA PHE A 158 3.28 16.89 0.68
C PHE A 158 1.94 17.41 1.22
N SER A 159 1.62 18.66 0.90
CA SER A 159 0.39 19.31 1.37
C SER A 159 -0.85 18.63 0.78
N GLN A 160 -0.81 18.25 -0.50
CA GLN A 160 -1.92 17.54 -1.14
C GLN A 160 -2.04 16.08 -0.70
N LEU A 161 -0.93 15.39 -0.48
CA LEU A 161 -0.91 14.05 0.10
C LEU A 161 -1.56 14.04 1.49
N GLU A 162 -1.23 15.02 2.34
CA GLU A 162 -1.89 15.19 3.63
C GLU A 162 -3.40 15.42 3.47
N GLY A 163 -3.78 16.31 2.55
CA GLY A 163 -5.18 16.61 2.26
C GLY A 163 -5.97 15.37 1.82
N LEU A 164 -5.41 14.57 0.91
CA LEU A 164 -6.01 13.31 0.45
C LEU A 164 -6.14 12.30 1.60
N LEU A 165 -5.10 12.13 2.42
CA LEU A 165 -5.15 11.25 3.58
C LEU A 165 -6.21 11.68 4.58
N ARG A 166 -6.37 12.99 4.83
CA ARG A 166 -7.44 13.52 5.68
C ARG A 166 -8.82 13.20 5.12
N ASP A 167 -9.00 13.33 3.82
CA ASP A 167 -10.27 13.03 3.14
C ASP A 167 -10.61 11.53 3.22
N VAL A 168 -9.63 10.65 2.96
CA VAL A 168 -9.82 9.20 3.08
C VAL A 168 -10.14 8.81 4.53
N GLY A 169 -9.46 9.39 5.50
CA GLY A 169 -9.65 9.09 6.91
C GLY A 169 -10.77 9.84 7.61
N ASN A 170 -11.48 10.72 6.90
CA ASN A 170 -12.44 11.67 7.46
C ASN A 170 -11.89 12.44 8.67
N LEU A 171 -10.65 12.91 8.57
CA LEU A 171 -9.95 13.64 9.63
C LEU A 171 -10.36 15.11 9.62
N LYS A 172 -10.63 15.67 10.81
CA LYS A 172 -10.91 17.10 10.99
C LYS A 172 -9.61 17.89 11.01
N ASN A 173 -9.68 19.21 10.80
CA ASN A 173 -8.50 20.10 10.78
C ASN A 173 -7.66 20.02 12.06
N LYS A 174 -8.30 19.85 13.22
CA LYS A 174 -7.63 19.74 14.52
C LYS A 174 -6.99 18.38 14.79
N ASP A 175 -7.32 17.38 13.98
CA ASP A 175 -6.82 16.02 14.18
C ASP A 175 -5.38 15.94 13.68
N SER A 176 -4.53 15.28 14.47
CA SER A 176 -3.17 14.94 14.06
C SER A 176 -3.21 14.08 12.80
N ILE A 177 -2.32 14.39 11.85
CA ILE A 177 -2.15 13.56 10.68
C ILE A 177 -1.70 12.15 11.11
N LYS A 178 -2.32 11.15 10.52
CA LYS A 178 -2.02 9.74 10.75
C LYS A 178 -2.27 8.96 9.47
N PRO A 179 -1.76 7.73 9.37
CA PRO A 179 -2.13 6.84 8.28
C PRO A 179 -3.63 6.55 8.30
N THR A 180 -4.29 6.65 7.14
CA THR A 180 -5.75 6.60 7.03
C THR A 180 -6.27 5.60 6.00
N ILE A 181 -5.40 4.90 5.27
CA ILE A 181 -5.84 3.86 4.34
C ILE A 181 -6.46 2.73 5.18
N PRO A 182 -7.72 2.33 4.93
CA PRO A 182 -8.33 1.21 5.66
C PRO A 182 -7.52 -0.07 5.48
N THR A 183 -7.45 -0.94 6.49
CA THR A 183 -6.71 -2.23 6.41
C THR A 183 -7.63 -3.45 6.57
N ASN A 184 -8.85 -3.25 7.06
CA ASN A 184 -9.80 -4.29 7.43
C ASN A 184 -10.88 -4.55 6.36
N VAL A 185 -10.91 -3.78 5.27
CA VAL A 185 -11.95 -3.88 4.23
C VAL A 185 -11.60 -4.84 3.10
N TRP A 186 -10.35 -5.31 3.04
CA TRP A 186 -9.80 -5.98 1.86
C TRP A 186 -9.97 -7.49 1.85
N GLU A 187 -9.89 -8.16 3.00
CA GLU A 187 -9.96 -9.64 3.06
C GLU A 187 -11.32 -10.16 2.61
N ASN A 188 -12.40 -9.47 2.99
CA ASN A 188 -13.74 -9.80 2.54
C ASN A 188 -13.94 -9.57 1.04
N LYS A 189 -13.03 -8.85 0.38
CA LYS A 189 -13.00 -8.62 -1.07
C LYS A 189 -12.03 -9.57 -1.78
N LEU A 190 -11.39 -10.50 -1.05
CA LEU A 190 -10.31 -11.38 -1.53
C LEU A 190 -9.06 -10.63 -2.03
N LEU A 191 -8.88 -9.38 -1.60
CA LEU A 191 -7.77 -8.52 -2.01
C LEU A 191 -6.60 -8.60 -1.02
N PHE A 192 -5.97 -9.77 -0.90
CA PHE A 192 -4.90 -9.99 0.09
C PHE A 192 -3.66 -9.12 -0.17
N SER A 193 -3.27 -8.90 -1.44
CA SER A 193 -2.16 -7.99 -1.74
C SER A 193 -2.49 -6.57 -1.29
N VAL A 194 -3.68 -6.06 -1.63
CA VAL A 194 -4.12 -4.71 -1.25
C VAL A 194 -4.17 -4.55 0.27
N LYS A 195 -4.53 -5.60 1.01
CA LYS A 195 -4.40 -5.60 2.48
C LYS A 195 -2.96 -5.36 2.92
N ASP A 196 -2.03 -6.18 2.44
CA ASP A 196 -0.63 -6.09 2.84
C ASP A 196 -0.01 -4.75 2.41
N ASP A 197 -0.40 -4.25 1.24
CA ASP A 197 0.01 -2.96 0.70
C ASP A 197 -0.54 -1.80 1.54
N SER A 198 -1.81 -1.86 2.00
CA SER A 198 -2.37 -0.84 2.90
C SER A 198 -1.64 -0.77 4.25
N GLU A 199 -1.23 -1.91 4.81
CA GLU A 199 -0.45 -1.97 6.05
C GLU A 199 0.95 -1.36 5.84
N ASN A 200 1.62 -1.71 4.73
CA ASN A 200 2.94 -1.19 4.39
C ASN A 200 2.92 0.30 4.06
N TYR A 201 1.94 0.75 3.27
CA TYR A 201 1.76 2.14 2.87
C TYR A 201 1.47 3.01 4.09
N ASN A 202 0.60 2.55 5.00
CA ASN A 202 0.36 3.26 6.24
C ASN A 202 1.62 3.41 7.09
N GLY A 203 2.47 2.37 7.15
CA GLY A 203 3.77 2.45 7.81
C GLY A 203 4.73 3.46 7.16
N PHE A 204 4.73 3.55 5.84
CA PHE A 204 5.49 4.54 5.09
C PHE A 204 5.01 5.98 5.35
N ILE A 205 3.70 6.21 5.25
CA ILE A 205 3.08 7.50 5.55
C ILE A 205 3.35 7.93 6.98
N HIS A 206 3.29 7.02 7.95
CA HIS A 206 3.60 7.33 9.34
C HIS A 206 5.00 7.92 9.51
N LYS A 207 6.02 7.28 8.93
CA LYS A 207 7.41 7.77 8.96
C LYS A 207 7.55 9.12 8.25
N LEU A 208 6.88 9.28 7.12
CA LEU A 208 6.96 10.47 6.27
C LEU A 208 6.36 11.72 6.96
N PHE A 209 5.34 11.51 7.81
CA PHE A 209 4.62 12.56 8.54
C PHE A 209 4.96 12.61 10.04
N GLU A 210 6.00 11.89 10.48
CA GLU A 210 6.36 11.84 11.89
C GLU A 210 6.81 13.22 12.41
N GLY A 211 6.22 13.63 13.54
CA GLY A 211 6.43 14.93 14.19
C GLY A 211 7.90 15.27 14.47
N ASN A 212 8.58 14.31 15.10
CA ASN A 212 9.96 14.37 15.55
C ASN A 212 10.90 13.58 14.63
N GLY A 213 10.58 13.52 13.33
CA GLY A 213 11.41 12.82 12.36
C GLY A 213 12.84 13.38 12.34
N ASN A 214 13.81 12.53 12.02
CA ASN A 214 15.19 12.98 11.84
C ASN A 214 15.24 14.07 10.73
N PRO A 215 15.72 15.30 11.03
CA PRO A 215 15.74 16.41 10.07
C PRO A 215 16.61 16.14 8.83
N ASP A 216 17.57 15.22 8.93
CA ASP A 216 18.42 14.81 7.82
C ASP A 216 17.70 13.87 6.85
N LYS A 217 16.60 13.24 7.28
CA LYS A 217 15.82 12.31 6.46
C LYS A 217 14.72 13.00 5.66
N PHE A 218 14.19 12.27 4.69
CA PHE A 218 13.04 12.70 3.91
C PHE A 218 11.77 12.69 4.77
N ASN A 219 11.34 13.86 5.23
CA ASN A 219 10.19 14.02 6.12
C ASN A 219 9.46 15.33 5.83
N ARG A 220 8.12 15.31 5.97
CA ARG A 220 7.23 16.43 5.71
C ARG A 220 7.53 17.66 6.57
N ASN A 221 7.78 17.48 7.86
CA ASN A 221 7.89 18.59 8.81
C ASN A 221 9.07 19.53 8.57
N PRO A 222 10.33 19.06 8.51
CA PRO A 222 11.46 19.97 8.32
C PRO A 222 11.36 20.70 6.98
N ILE A 223 10.78 20.08 5.94
CA ILE A 223 10.57 20.70 4.63
C ILE A 223 9.46 21.77 4.69
N LEU A 224 8.25 21.42 5.15
CA LEU A 224 7.12 22.35 5.13
C LEU A 224 7.23 23.48 6.16
N HIS A 225 8.04 23.31 7.20
CA HIS A 225 8.34 24.37 8.17
C HIS A 225 9.63 25.15 7.83
N GLY A 226 10.29 24.85 6.71
CA GLY A 226 11.45 25.60 6.21
C GLY A 226 12.76 25.36 6.98
N PHE A 227 12.82 24.37 7.87
CA PHE A 227 14.05 23.99 8.56
C PHE A 227 15.05 23.29 7.63
N LYS A 228 14.54 22.54 6.64
CA LYS A 228 15.31 21.92 5.57
C LYS A 228 14.99 22.63 4.27
N VAL A 229 16.03 23.12 3.57
CA VAL A 229 15.90 23.90 2.32
C VAL A 229 16.60 23.26 1.12
N ASP A 230 17.48 22.29 1.37
CA ASP A 230 18.23 21.51 0.38
C ASP A 230 17.47 20.24 -0.07
N TYR A 231 16.13 20.28 -0.02
CA TYR A 231 15.27 19.12 -0.31
C TYR A 231 15.00 18.89 -1.81
N SER A 232 15.47 19.77 -2.70
CA SER A 232 15.22 19.67 -4.14
C SER A 232 15.78 18.36 -4.69
N SER A 233 14.90 17.45 -5.07
CA SER A 233 15.27 16.11 -5.52
C SER A 233 14.19 15.51 -6.42
N GLU A 234 14.60 15.04 -7.60
CA GLU A 234 13.72 14.31 -8.52
C GLU A 234 13.08 13.11 -7.83
N GLU A 235 13.88 12.40 -7.03
CA GLU A 235 13.47 11.22 -6.31
C GLU A 235 12.38 11.51 -5.27
N TYR A 236 12.57 12.53 -4.45
CA TYR A 236 11.59 12.93 -3.44
C TYR A 236 10.28 13.35 -4.09
N SER A 237 10.38 14.10 -5.19
CA SER A 237 9.22 14.50 -5.97
C SER A 237 8.51 13.29 -6.59
N LEU A 238 9.24 12.32 -7.14
CA LEU A 238 8.68 11.10 -7.74
C LEU A 238 8.00 10.23 -6.70
N ILE A 239 8.62 10.03 -5.53
CA ILE A 239 8.04 9.25 -4.44
C ILE A 239 6.72 9.88 -3.96
N LEU A 240 6.64 11.20 -3.85
CA LEU A 240 5.40 11.87 -3.43
C LEU A 240 4.31 11.80 -4.51
N LEU A 241 4.69 11.93 -5.78
CA LEU A 241 3.79 11.76 -6.91
C LEU A 241 3.17 10.36 -6.88
N LEU A 242 4.00 9.32 -6.73
CA LEU A 242 3.56 7.94 -6.62
C LEU A 242 2.75 7.70 -5.34
N ALA A 243 3.12 8.30 -4.21
CA ALA A 243 2.34 8.22 -2.97
C ALA A 243 0.93 8.78 -3.14
N VAL A 244 0.77 9.90 -3.86
CA VAL A 244 -0.54 10.45 -4.21
C VAL A 244 -1.33 9.47 -5.07
N LEU A 245 -0.73 8.91 -6.13
CA LEU A 245 -1.40 7.96 -7.02
C LEU A 245 -1.71 6.61 -6.34
N GLU A 246 -0.94 6.20 -5.35
CA GLU A 246 -1.22 4.99 -4.57
C GLU A 246 -2.58 5.10 -3.83
N ILE A 247 -2.93 6.29 -3.32
CA ILE A 247 -4.24 6.56 -2.71
C ILE A 247 -5.36 6.30 -3.72
N ARG A 248 -5.16 6.74 -4.98
CA ARG A 248 -6.10 6.46 -6.07
C ARG A 248 -6.27 4.95 -6.25
N LEU A 249 -5.20 4.16 -6.24
CA LEU A 249 -5.30 2.71 -6.41
C LEU A 249 -6.09 2.04 -5.28
N PHE A 250 -5.85 2.43 -4.03
CA PHE A 250 -6.66 1.95 -2.91
C PHE A 250 -8.15 2.28 -3.11
N LYS A 251 -8.47 3.52 -3.47
CA LYS A 251 -9.86 3.93 -3.72
C LYS A 251 -10.48 3.19 -4.91
N TRP A 252 -9.72 2.95 -5.97
CA TRP A 252 -10.19 2.20 -7.14
C TRP A 252 -10.54 0.75 -6.77
N TRP A 253 -9.67 0.06 -6.04
CA TRP A 253 -9.95 -1.29 -5.54
C TRP A 253 -11.12 -1.33 -4.56
N GLU A 254 -11.21 -0.35 -3.66
CA GLU A 254 -12.27 -0.26 -2.66
C GLU A 254 -13.64 -0.09 -3.34
N ASN A 255 -13.74 0.81 -4.32
CA ASN A 255 -14.97 1.13 -5.03
C ASN A 255 -15.35 0.04 -6.05
N GLY A 256 -14.35 -0.55 -6.73
CA GLY A 256 -14.56 -1.48 -7.84
C GLY A 256 -14.75 -2.95 -7.45
N THR A 257 -14.41 -3.34 -6.21
CA THR A 257 -14.47 -4.76 -5.80
C THR A 257 -15.56 -4.99 -4.75
N GLY A 258 -16.50 -5.89 -5.04
CA GLY A 258 -17.57 -6.26 -4.10
C GLY A 258 -17.10 -7.10 -2.92
N ASP A 259 -17.89 -7.10 -1.84
CA ASP A 259 -17.68 -7.99 -0.70
C ASP A 259 -18.13 -9.42 -1.04
N PHE A 260 -17.17 -10.33 -1.13
CA PHE A 260 -17.37 -11.74 -1.43
C PHE A 260 -18.20 -12.46 -0.36
N THR A 261 -18.00 -12.10 0.92
CA THR A 261 -18.68 -12.76 2.05
C THR A 261 -20.19 -12.48 2.05
N LYS A 262 -20.61 -11.32 1.54
CA LYS A 262 -22.04 -10.97 1.43
C LYS A 262 -22.80 -11.92 0.50
N ARG A 263 -22.15 -12.51 -0.51
CA ARG A 263 -22.80 -13.45 -1.45
C ARG A 263 -23.30 -14.72 -0.74
N PHE A 264 -22.54 -15.22 0.24
CA PHE A 264 -22.92 -16.41 1.02
C PHE A 264 -24.05 -16.15 2.00
N LYS A 265 -24.21 -14.91 2.48
CA LYS A 265 -25.34 -14.53 3.34
C LYS A 265 -26.66 -14.53 2.58
N VAL A 266 -26.66 -14.16 1.30
CA VAL A 266 -27.86 -14.12 0.44
C VAL A 266 -28.34 -15.53 0.08
N LEU A 267 -27.43 -16.41 -0.37
CA LEU A 267 -27.78 -17.79 -0.75
C LEU A 267 -28.43 -18.59 0.41
N ARG A 268 -28.14 -18.27 1.66
CA ARG A 268 -28.80 -18.91 2.82
C ARG A 268 -30.20 -18.34 3.08
N LYS A 269 -30.47 -17.06 2.81
CA LYS A 269 -31.84 -16.52 2.92
C LYS A 269 -32.77 -17.15 1.88
N GLU A 270 -32.26 -17.46 0.69
CA GLU A 270 -33.05 -18.10 -0.36
C GLU A 270 -33.26 -19.60 -0.09
N ASN A 271 -32.25 -20.29 0.47
CA ASN A 271 -32.34 -21.72 0.81
C ASN A 271 -32.97 -22.00 2.19
N GLY A 272 -33.03 -21.00 3.07
CA GLY A 272 -33.73 -21.04 4.33
C GLY A 272 -35.03 -20.27 4.20
N LYS A 273 -36.09 -20.95 3.72
CA LYS A 273 -37.47 -20.48 3.83
C LYS A 273 -37.67 -19.80 5.18
N ASP A 274 -38.17 -18.57 5.15
CA ASP A 274 -38.77 -17.91 6.30
C ASP A 274 -39.70 -18.90 7.01
N THR A 275 -39.22 -19.39 8.15
CA THR A 275 -40.02 -20.07 9.16
C THR A 275 -39.90 -19.21 10.42
N MET A 276 -40.30 -17.94 10.29
CA MET A 276 -40.89 -17.23 11.42
C MET A 276 -42.36 -17.06 11.08
N GLY A 277 -43.18 -17.85 11.76
CA GLY A 277 -44.62 -17.78 11.64
C GLY A 277 -45.12 -16.40 12.03
N ASP A 278 -45.85 -15.78 11.12
CA ASP A 278 -46.81 -14.76 11.47
C ASP A 278 -47.93 -15.44 12.26
N THR A 279 -47.84 -15.32 13.59
CA THR A 279 -49.01 -15.37 14.46
C THR A 279 -49.43 -13.94 14.72
N LYS A 280 -50.41 -13.47 13.94
CA LYS A 280 -51.58 -12.73 14.43
C LYS A 280 -52.67 -12.71 13.36
#